data_AF-X1GZB7-F1
#
_entry.id   AF-X1GZB7-F1
#
_cell.length_a   1.000
_cell.length_b   1.000
_cell.length_c   1.000
_cell.angle_alpha   90.00
_cell.angle_beta   90.00
_cell.angle_gamma   90.00
#
_symmetry.space_group_name_H-M   'P 1'
#
loop_
_entity.id
_entity.type
_entity.pdbx_description
1 polymer ?
#
loop_
_entity_poly.entity_id
_entity_poly.type
_entity_poly.pdbx_seq_one_letter_code
_entity_poly.pdbx_strand_id
1 'polypeptide(L)'
;PNIGTGPARQRGLLEAGGEIVAFTDADTMPPRRWLRTLVQYLTRNPKTIAVTGPYAFFDVGATARTISYIMNFVFIILDNAFRYVTRKGGTLWGSNFAARKKVLLEVGGFNTSIRYIGEDHELSLRLKGKGKVSLIPNLFVLTSARRIKEEGLLCTYWNYITNYFSILFYYKPLPQRMEDMPRKVGKAILNRLLPFHIDGRLISNGNRRCKQIALTFDDGPNEPFTSQILDILRQHDIRATFFMLGQNAKRFTNVCQRIRKEGHI
;
A
#
# COMPACT_ATOMS: atom_id res chain seq x y z
N PRO A 1 6.73 19.33 0.91
CA PRO A 1 6.00 18.17 1.50
C PRO A 1 6.85 16.88 1.44
N ASN A 2 6.99 16.16 2.55
CA ASN A 2 7.58 14.82 2.54
C ASN A 2 6.56 13.84 1.95
N ILE A 3 6.88 13.26 0.79
CA ILE A 3 6.01 12.37 0.03
C ILE A 3 6.28 10.91 0.46
N GLY A 4 5.22 10.15 0.72
CA GLY A 4 5.29 8.71 1.02
C GLY A 4 4.34 8.24 2.12
N THR A 5 4.23 6.93 2.27
CA THR A 5 3.35 6.25 3.24
C THR A 5 3.69 6.63 4.67
N GLY A 6 4.98 6.63 5.05
CA GLY A 6 5.44 6.99 6.40
C GLY A 6 5.03 8.41 6.81
N PRO A 7 5.41 9.46 6.05
CA PRO A 7 4.97 10.83 6.30
C PRO A 7 3.44 11.00 6.37
N ALA A 8 2.70 10.35 5.47
CA ALA A 8 1.23 10.44 5.45
C ALA A 8 0.60 9.82 6.70
N ARG A 9 1.02 8.61 7.08
CA ARG A 9 0.55 7.94 8.31
C ARG A 9 0.95 8.70 9.57
N GLN A 10 2.15 9.30 9.60
CA GLN A 10 2.56 10.16 10.72
C GLN A 10 1.67 11.39 10.85
N ARG A 11 1.36 12.06 9.74
CA ARG A 11 0.46 13.21 9.76
C ARG A 11 -0.93 12.80 10.28
N GLY A 12 -1.47 11.69 9.79
CA GLY A 12 -2.76 11.16 10.25
C GLY A 12 -2.75 10.80 11.75
N LEU A 13 -1.67 10.19 12.25
CA LEU A 13 -1.51 9.87 13.67
C LEU A 13 -1.56 11.11 14.56
N LEU A 14 -0.89 12.19 14.18
CA LEU A 14 -0.84 13.42 14.98
C LEU A 14 -2.23 14.08 15.07
N GLU A 15 -2.94 14.14 13.95
CA GLU A 15 -4.27 14.77 13.84
C GLU A 15 -5.41 13.94 14.46
N ALA A 16 -5.26 12.62 14.56
CA ALA A 16 -6.33 11.74 15.05
C ALA A 16 -6.69 12.03 16.53
N GLY A 17 -7.92 12.45 16.83
CA GLY A 17 -8.35 12.72 18.21
C GLY A 17 -8.62 11.48 19.08
N GLY A 18 -8.73 10.29 18.48
CA GLY A 18 -9.12 9.06 19.19
C GLY A 18 -7.99 8.40 19.97
N GLU A 19 -8.33 7.65 21.03
CA GLU A 19 -7.39 6.84 21.82
C GLU A 19 -6.83 5.63 21.04
N ILE A 20 -7.62 5.12 20.09
CA ILE A 20 -7.25 4.03 19.18
C ILE A 20 -7.23 4.61 17.78
N VAL A 21 -6.13 4.36 17.04
CA VAL A 21 -5.99 4.76 15.64
C VAL A 21 -5.91 3.49 14.80
N ALA A 22 -6.77 3.39 13.79
CA ALA A 22 -6.79 2.31 12.83
C ALA A 22 -6.20 2.78 11.49
N PHE A 23 -5.43 1.90 10.84
CA PHE A 23 -4.76 2.16 9.58
C PHE A 23 -5.21 1.14 8.54
N THR A 24 -5.51 1.64 7.35
CA THR A 24 -5.80 0.86 6.15
C THR A 24 -5.38 1.64 4.91
N ASP A 25 -5.29 0.97 3.77
CA ASP A 25 -4.85 1.57 2.52
C ASP A 25 -6.05 1.94 1.62
N ALA A 26 -5.84 2.88 0.70
CA ALA A 26 -6.90 3.40 -0.17
C ALA A 26 -7.47 2.34 -1.13
N ASP A 27 -6.67 1.33 -1.46
CA ASP A 27 -7.04 0.18 -2.30
C ASP A 27 -7.41 -1.06 -1.49
N THR A 28 -7.75 -0.87 -0.21
CA THR A 28 -8.11 -1.95 0.71
C THR A 28 -9.57 -1.86 1.15
N MET A 29 -10.28 -2.98 1.04
CA MET A 29 -11.68 -3.18 1.42
C MET A 29 -11.76 -3.97 2.74
N PRO A 30 -11.88 -3.28 3.89
CA PRO A 30 -12.10 -3.96 5.16
C PRO A 30 -13.52 -4.55 5.29
N PRO A 31 -13.71 -5.64 6.05
CA PRO A 31 -15.02 -6.22 6.27
C PRO A 31 -15.94 -5.27 7.06
N ARG A 32 -17.27 -5.40 6.91
CA ARG A 32 -18.27 -4.50 7.54
C ARG A 32 -18.07 -4.27 9.04
N ARG A 33 -17.57 -5.28 9.77
CA ARG A 33 -17.35 -5.21 11.23
C ARG A 33 -15.90 -4.90 11.61
N TRP A 34 -15.03 -4.55 10.67
CA TRP A 34 -13.59 -4.41 10.87
C TRP A 34 -13.21 -3.50 12.04
N LEU A 35 -13.64 -2.23 12.02
CA LEU A 35 -13.37 -1.28 13.10
C LEU A 35 -13.90 -1.76 14.44
N ARG A 36 -15.14 -2.26 14.47
CA ARG A 36 -15.76 -2.82 15.68
C ARG A 36 -14.92 -3.98 16.22
N THR A 37 -14.45 -4.89 15.38
CA THR A 37 -13.62 -6.03 15.78
C THR A 37 -12.29 -5.56 16.38
N LEU A 38 -11.59 -4.64 15.72
CA LEU A 38 -10.31 -4.10 16.19
C LEU A 38 -10.46 -3.38 17.54
N VAL A 39 -11.42 -2.47 17.64
CA VAL A 39 -11.69 -1.69 18.86
C VAL A 39 -12.12 -2.63 20.00
N GLN A 40 -13.09 -3.51 19.77
CA GLN A 40 -13.53 -4.47 20.80
C GLN A 40 -12.38 -5.37 21.28
N TYR A 41 -11.49 -5.78 20.40
CA TYR A 41 -10.33 -6.57 20.77
C TYR A 41 -9.39 -5.78 21.69
N LEU A 42 -9.05 -4.54 21.34
CA LEU A 42 -8.19 -3.68 22.16
C LEU A 42 -8.85 -3.29 23.49
N THR A 43 -10.16 -3.02 23.51
CA THR A 43 -10.89 -2.70 24.75
C THR A 43 -10.90 -3.89 25.71
N ARG A 44 -11.13 -5.11 25.20
CA ARG A 44 -11.12 -6.34 26.03
C ARG A 44 -9.72 -6.76 26.47
N ASN A 45 -8.68 -6.32 25.78
CA ASN A 45 -7.29 -6.69 26.04
C ASN A 45 -6.45 -5.44 26.36
N PRO A 46 -6.52 -4.90 27.60
CA PRO A 46 -5.82 -3.67 27.97
C PRO A 46 -4.29 -3.75 27.79
N LYS A 47 -3.70 -4.95 27.96
CA LYS A 47 -2.26 -5.21 27.76
C LYS A 47 -1.83 -5.28 26.29
N THR A 48 -2.79 -5.37 25.35
CA THR A 48 -2.52 -5.34 23.91
C THR A 48 -2.41 -3.88 23.47
N ILE A 49 -1.28 -3.55 22.86
CA ILE A 49 -0.97 -2.18 22.39
C ILE A 49 -1.30 -1.98 20.92
N ALA A 50 -1.28 -3.05 20.13
CA ALA A 50 -1.66 -3.07 18.72
C ALA A 50 -2.27 -4.42 18.35
N VAL A 51 -3.20 -4.39 17.41
CA VAL A 51 -3.84 -5.57 16.83
C VAL A 51 -3.85 -5.46 15.32
N THR A 52 -3.48 -6.54 14.64
CA THR A 52 -3.37 -6.62 13.18
C THR A 52 -4.20 -7.79 12.65
N GLY A 53 -4.47 -7.81 11.36
CA GLY A 53 -5.04 -8.96 10.65
C GLY A 53 -4.39 -9.18 9.29
N PRO A 54 -4.72 -10.29 8.62
CA PRO A 54 -4.15 -10.58 7.31
C PRO A 54 -4.82 -9.82 6.16
N TYR A 55 -4.24 -9.91 4.97
CA TYR A 55 -4.84 -9.41 3.73
C TYR A 55 -4.93 -10.51 2.67
N ALA A 56 -5.78 -10.32 1.66
CA ALA A 56 -5.86 -11.15 0.47
C ALA A 56 -6.15 -10.29 -0.76
N PHE A 57 -5.87 -10.79 -1.97
CA PHE A 57 -6.05 -10.00 -3.19
C PHE A 57 -7.44 -10.20 -3.82
N PHE A 58 -8.17 -9.12 -4.11
CA PHE A 58 -9.51 -9.23 -4.71
C PHE A 58 -9.52 -9.18 -6.24
N ASP A 59 -8.56 -8.50 -6.87
CA ASP A 59 -8.53 -8.21 -8.30
C ASP A 59 -7.61 -9.16 -9.09
N VAL A 60 -7.56 -10.41 -8.62
CA VAL A 60 -6.85 -11.55 -9.24
C VAL A 60 -7.84 -12.70 -9.47
N GLY A 61 -7.48 -13.64 -10.35
CA GLY A 61 -8.28 -14.84 -10.61
C GLY A 61 -8.51 -15.69 -9.34
N ALA A 62 -9.56 -16.50 -9.31
CA ALA A 62 -9.99 -17.26 -8.14
C ALA A 62 -8.86 -18.10 -7.52
N THR A 63 -8.06 -18.79 -8.34
CA THR A 63 -6.90 -19.57 -7.90
C THR A 63 -5.87 -18.70 -7.18
N ALA A 64 -5.48 -17.58 -7.78
CA ALA A 64 -4.51 -16.66 -7.19
C ALA A 64 -5.04 -16.01 -5.89
N ARG A 65 -6.34 -15.73 -5.83
CA ARG A 65 -6.99 -15.25 -4.61
C ARG A 65 -6.89 -16.29 -3.50
N THR A 66 -7.27 -17.54 -3.76
CA THR A 66 -7.16 -18.65 -2.80
C THR A 66 -5.71 -18.86 -2.35
N ILE A 67 -4.76 -18.83 -3.28
CA ILE A 67 -3.32 -18.90 -2.96
C ILE A 67 -2.93 -17.75 -2.03
N SER A 68 -3.42 -16.52 -2.24
CA SER A 68 -3.12 -15.40 -1.36
C SER A 68 -3.59 -15.64 0.07
N TYR A 69 -4.77 -16.23 0.28
CA TYR A 69 -5.22 -16.61 1.63
C TYR A 69 -4.26 -17.61 2.28
N ILE A 70 -3.93 -18.69 1.57
CA ILE A 70 -3.05 -19.76 2.07
C ILE A 70 -1.67 -19.21 2.39
N MET A 71 -1.08 -18.44 1.47
CA MET A 71 0.26 -17.88 1.63
C MET A 71 0.31 -16.94 2.84
N ASN A 72 -0.73 -16.15 3.10
CA ASN A 72 -0.78 -15.31 4.29
C ASN A 72 -0.73 -16.13 5.59
N PHE A 73 -1.41 -17.28 5.67
CA PHE A 73 -1.27 -18.19 6.82
C PHE A 73 0.15 -18.73 6.96
N VAL A 74 0.78 -19.13 5.86
CA VAL A 74 2.18 -19.60 5.87
C VAL A 74 3.11 -18.48 6.35
N PHE A 75 2.96 -17.26 5.83
CA PHE A 75 3.75 -16.10 6.25
C PHE A 75 3.55 -15.77 7.72
N ILE A 76 2.33 -15.84 8.24
CA ILE A 76 2.04 -15.65 9.66
C ILE A 76 2.81 -16.67 10.52
N ILE A 77 2.79 -17.95 10.14
CA ILE A 77 3.47 -19.01 10.90
C ILE A 77 4.99 -18.77 10.87
N LEU A 78 5.54 -18.50 9.69
CA LEU A 78 6.97 -18.24 9.52
C LEU A 78 7.43 -16.98 10.26
N ASP A 79 6.68 -15.87 10.17
CA ASP A 79 6.98 -14.62 10.87
C ASP A 79 6.93 -14.82 12.39
N ASN A 80 5.93 -15.52 12.92
CA ASN A 80 5.84 -15.82 14.35
C ASN A 80 6.99 -16.72 14.83
N ALA A 81 7.29 -17.80 14.11
CA ALA A 81 8.41 -18.69 14.45
C ALA A 81 9.74 -17.94 14.43
N PHE A 82 9.95 -17.12 13.40
CA PHE A 82 11.16 -16.32 13.26
C PHE A 82 11.28 -15.24 14.35
N ARG A 83 10.19 -14.58 14.73
CA ARG A 83 10.18 -13.59 15.82
C ARG A 83 10.33 -14.23 17.19
N TYR A 84 9.85 -15.45 17.37
CA TYR A 84 10.10 -16.24 18.59
C TYR A 84 11.59 -16.49 18.78
N VAL A 85 12.30 -16.87 17.70
CA VAL A 85 13.75 -17.12 17.73
C VAL A 85 14.55 -15.82 17.87
N THR A 86 14.28 -14.82 17.02
CA THR A 86 15.06 -13.57 17.00
C THR A 86 14.73 -12.61 18.13
N ARG A 87 13.59 -12.82 18.79
CA ARG A 87 12.99 -11.91 19.78
C ARG A 87 12.87 -10.48 19.24
N LYS A 88 12.68 -10.25 17.94
CA LYS A 88 12.63 -8.91 17.33
C LYS A 88 11.21 -8.51 16.88
N GLY A 89 10.75 -7.36 17.37
CA GLY A 89 9.48 -6.72 16.97
C GLY A 89 8.22 -7.57 17.21
N GLY A 90 7.12 -7.16 16.57
CA GLY A 90 5.87 -7.92 16.50
C GLY A 90 5.30 -7.97 15.09
N THR A 91 4.37 -8.87 14.83
CA THR A 91 3.66 -8.92 13.53
C THR A 91 2.74 -7.71 13.43
N LEU A 92 3.04 -6.78 12.52
CA LEU A 92 2.24 -5.60 12.25
C LEU A 92 2.19 -5.40 10.75
N TRP A 93 0.99 -5.40 10.17
CA TRP A 93 0.80 -5.32 8.73
C TRP A 93 0.07 -4.03 8.38
N GLY A 94 0.72 -3.17 7.59
CA GLY A 94 0.33 -1.78 7.40
C GLY A 94 -1.11 -1.55 6.92
N SER A 95 -1.64 -2.46 6.10
CA SER A 95 -2.97 -2.34 5.50
C SER A 95 -4.13 -2.73 6.44
N ASN A 96 -3.83 -3.36 7.58
CA ASN A 96 -4.84 -3.96 8.45
C ASN A 96 -4.40 -4.00 9.92
N PHE A 97 -4.37 -2.84 10.57
CA PHE A 97 -4.09 -2.80 12.00
C PHE A 97 -4.72 -1.61 12.72
N ALA A 98 -4.82 -1.72 14.04
CA ALA A 98 -5.09 -0.61 14.94
C ALA A 98 -4.17 -0.67 16.15
N ALA A 99 -3.85 0.50 16.70
CA ALA A 99 -2.99 0.61 17.88
C ALA A 99 -3.44 1.75 18.79
N ARG A 100 -3.00 1.68 20.05
CA ARG A 100 -3.22 2.74 21.03
C ARG A 100 -2.39 3.97 20.64
N LYS A 101 -3.05 5.11 20.44
CA LYS A 101 -2.41 6.38 20.05
C LYS A 101 -1.26 6.73 20.96
N LYS A 102 -1.48 6.64 22.28
CA LYS A 102 -0.46 6.93 23.30
C LYS A 102 0.84 6.16 23.06
N VAL A 103 0.75 4.86 22.82
CA VAL A 103 1.93 4.00 22.61
C VAL A 103 2.63 4.32 21.29
N LEU A 104 1.87 4.60 20.23
CA LEU A 104 2.44 5.05 18.96
C LEU A 104 3.23 6.35 19.12
N LEU A 105 2.71 7.32 19.87
CA LEU A 105 3.40 8.58 20.14
C LEU A 105 4.64 8.39 21.04
N GLU A 106 4.56 7.52 22.05
CA GLU A 106 5.69 7.20 22.93
C GLU A 106 6.90 6.63 22.18
N VAL A 107 6.68 5.90 21.09
CA VAL A 107 7.77 5.37 20.26
C VAL A 107 8.22 6.33 19.15
N GLY A 108 7.61 7.52 19.05
CA GLY A 108 7.92 8.54 18.05
C GLY A 108 7.11 8.45 16.75
N GLY A 109 6.03 7.66 16.72
CA GLY A 109 5.14 7.54 15.56
C GLY A 109 5.76 6.76 14.39
N PHE A 110 5.46 7.13 13.14
CA PHE A 110 6.04 6.51 11.95
C PHE A 110 7.35 7.20 11.54
N ASN A 111 8.32 6.40 11.11
CA ASN A 111 9.57 6.93 10.57
C ASN A 111 9.34 7.60 9.22
N THR A 112 9.39 8.92 9.17
CA THR A 112 9.12 9.72 7.97
C THR A 112 10.21 9.63 6.90
N SER A 113 11.34 9.00 7.21
CA SER A 113 12.40 8.73 6.23
C SER A 113 12.06 7.53 5.33
N ILE A 114 11.16 6.65 5.78
CA ILE A 114 10.70 5.49 5.00
C ILE A 114 9.50 5.91 4.15
N ARG A 115 9.68 5.88 2.83
CA ARG A 115 8.68 6.45 1.90
C ARG A 115 7.67 5.42 1.36
N TYR A 116 8.06 4.16 1.18
CA TYR A 116 7.25 3.23 0.39
C TYR A 116 7.02 1.86 1.03
N ILE A 117 8.07 1.19 1.53
CA ILE A 117 7.97 -0.19 2.03
C ILE A 117 8.63 -0.31 3.41
N GLY A 118 7.90 -0.94 4.35
CA GLY A 118 8.43 -1.48 5.59
C GLY A 118 8.42 -0.53 6.79
N GLU A 119 7.75 0.61 6.68
CA GLU A 119 7.50 1.51 7.81
C GLU A 119 6.72 0.83 8.94
N ASP A 120 5.86 -0.12 8.60
CA ASP A 120 5.11 -0.96 9.53
C ASP A 120 6.01 -1.96 10.26
N HIS A 121 6.93 -2.61 9.56
CA HIS A 121 7.95 -3.48 10.15
C HIS A 121 8.90 -2.72 11.07
N GLU A 122 9.36 -1.54 10.65
CA GLU A 122 10.22 -0.69 11.46
C GLU A 122 9.50 -0.22 12.74
N LEU A 123 8.24 0.23 12.60
CA LEU A 123 7.39 0.56 13.73
C LEU A 123 7.22 -0.65 14.68
N SER A 124 7.05 -1.85 14.13
CA SER A 124 6.89 -3.06 14.94
C SER A 124 8.13 -3.39 15.78
N LEU A 125 9.33 -3.07 15.29
CA LEU A 125 10.57 -3.19 16.06
C LEU A 125 10.59 -2.21 17.24
N ARG A 126 10.17 -0.96 17.03
CA ARG A 126 10.13 0.07 18.09
C ARG A 126 9.03 -0.15 19.13
N LEU A 127 7.91 -0.79 18.74
CA LEU A 127 6.85 -1.20 19.66
C LEU A 127 7.27 -2.35 20.58
N LYS A 128 8.38 -3.03 20.30
CA LYS A 128 8.91 -4.11 21.15
C LYS A 128 9.15 -3.59 22.56
N GLY A 129 8.66 -4.35 23.55
CA GLY A 129 8.82 -4.03 24.97
C GLY A 129 7.82 -3.00 25.51
N LYS A 130 6.99 -2.39 24.66
CA LYS A 130 5.89 -1.50 25.11
C LYS A 130 4.61 -2.26 25.44
N GLY A 131 4.46 -3.48 24.94
CA GLY A 131 3.32 -4.35 25.21
C GLY A 131 3.10 -5.39 24.12
N LYS A 132 1.97 -6.10 24.19
CA LYS A 132 1.65 -7.17 23.25
C LYS A 132 1.11 -6.61 21.93
N VAL A 133 1.69 -7.02 20.81
CA VAL A 133 1.08 -6.91 19.48
C VAL A 133 0.37 -8.22 19.18
N SER A 134 -0.92 -8.17 18.85
CA SER A 134 -1.74 -9.37 18.59
C SER A 134 -2.16 -9.47 17.13
N LEU A 135 -2.36 -10.69 16.65
CA LEU A 135 -2.89 -10.99 15.33
C LEU A 135 -4.28 -11.62 15.47
N ILE A 136 -5.25 -11.16 14.69
CA ILE A 136 -6.54 -11.83 14.50
C ILE A 136 -6.50 -12.57 13.15
N PRO A 137 -6.27 -13.90 13.14
CA PRO A 137 -5.95 -14.64 11.92
C PRO A 137 -7.08 -14.67 10.89
N ASN A 138 -8.33 -14.46 11.31
CA ASN A 138 -9.49 -14.50 10.43
C ASN A 138 -10.01 -13.10 10.04
N LEU A 139 -9.35 -12.03 10.48
CA LEU A 139 -9.74 -10.66 10.14
C LEU A 139 -9.10 -10.24 8.82
N PHE A 140 -9.47 -10.90 7.73
CA PHE A 140 -8.94 -10.56 6.41
C PHE A 140 -9.49 -9.23 5.90
N VAL A 141 -8.61 -8.39 5.36
CA VAL A 141 -8.97 -7.30 4.46
C VAL A 141 -8.67 -7.71 3.02
N LEU A 142 -9.41 -7.16 2.06
CA LEU A 142 -9.16 -7.40 0.65
C LEU A 142 -8.40 -6.22 0.05
N THR A 143 -7.21 -6.41 -0.49
CA THR A 143 -6.38 -5.34 -1.08
C THR A 143 -6.15 -5.58 -2.57
N SER A 144 -5.78 -4.54 -3.32
CA SER A 144 -5.47 -4.66 -4.74
C SER A 144 -4.08 -5.29 -4.96
N ALA A 145 -4.00 -6.21 -5.92
CA ALA A 145 -2.75 -6.75 -6.44
C ALA A 145 -2.07 -5.80 -7.43
N ARG A 146 -2.40 -4.49 -7.42
CA ARG A 146 -1.83 -3.45 -8.29
C ARG A 146 -0.30 -3.55 -8.40
N ARG A 147 0.40 -3.67 -7.26
CA ARG A 147 1.87 -3.79 -7.26
C ARG A 147 2.37 -5.05 -7.96
N ILE A 148 1.68 -6.18 -7.78
CA ILE A 148 1.99 -7.43 -8.50
C ILE A 148 1.76 -7.26 -10.00
N LYS A 149 0.73 -6.52 -10.40
CA LYS A 149 0.42 -6.22 -11.82
C LYS A 149 1.47 -5.30 -12.45
N GLU A 150 1.95 -4.32 -11.71
CA GLU A 150 2.94 -3.33 -12.17
C GLU A 150 4.38 -3.87 -12.18
N GLU A 151 4.80 -4.52 -11.08
CA GLU A 151 6.18 -4.95 -10.88
C GLU A 151 6.42 -6.43 -11.21
N GLY A 152 5.36 -7.22 -11.28
CA GLY A 152 5.42 -8.68 -11.36
C GLY A 152 5.52 -9.33 -9.97
N LEU A 153 5.04 -10.59 -9.89
CA LEU A 153 4.98 -11.36 -8.65
C LEU A 153 6.36 -11.49 -7.98
N LEU A 154 7.36 -11.98 -8.70
CA LEU A 154 8.69 -12.20 -8.13
C LEU A 154 9.35 -10.89 -7.68
N CYS A 155 9.23 -9.81 -8.45
CA CYS A 155 9.78 -8.53 -8.05
C CYS A 155 9.11 -8.03 -6.76
N THR A 156 7.79 -8.12 -6.69
CA THR A 156 7.02 -7.69 -5.51
C THR A 156 7.44 -8.46 -4.26
N TYR A 157 7.47 -9.80 -4.34
CA TYR A 157 7.85 -10.62 -3.19
C TYR A 157 9.32 -10.50 -2.83
N TRP A 158 10.21 -10.37 -3.81
CA TRP A 158 11.62 -10.05 -3.56
C TRP A 158 11.75 -8.75 -2.78
N ASN A 159 11.05 -7.69 -3.21
CA ASN A 159 11.08 -6.40 -2.55
C ASN A 159 10.54 -6.47 -1.13
N TYR A 160 9.47 -7.21 -0.89
CA TYR A 160 8.94 -7.42 0.46
C TYR A 160 9.91 -8.19 1.37
N ILE A 161 10.45 -9.31 0.89
CA ILE A 161 11.35 -10.16 1.68
C ILE A 161 12.65 -9.43 1.98
N THR A 162 13.25 -8.80 0.97
CA THR A 162 14.55 -8.15 1.12
C THR A 162 14.45 -6.87 1.95
N ASN A 163 13.39 -6.05 1.79
CA ASN A 163 13.14 -4.92 2.70
C ASN A 163 12.83 -5.38 4.13
N TYR A 164 12.04 -6.46 4.29
CA TYR A 164 11.77 -7.03 5.61
C TYR A 164 13.07 -7.35 6.36
N PHE A 165 14.00 -8.08 5.73
CA PHE A 165 15.28 -8.40 6.35
C PHE A 165 16.18 -7.18 6.53
N SER A 166 16.18 -6.24 5.57
CA SER A 166 16.97 -5.01 5.69
C SER A 166 16.55 -4.18 6.91
N ILE A 167 15.25 -3.99 7.10
CA ILE A 167 14.71 -3.26 8.24
C ILE A 167 14.95 -4.01 9.54
N LEU A 168 14.76 -5.32 9.55
CA LEU A 168 14.98 -6.16 10.71
C LEU A 168 16.43 -6.11 11.24
N PHE A 169 17.42 -6.06 10.34
CA PHE A 169 18.83 -6.09 10.72
C PHE A 169 19.49 -4.71 10.77
N TYR A 170 19.05 -3.78 9.93
CA TYR A 170 19.72 -2.48 9.74
C TYR A 170 18.82 -1.27 10.02
N TYR A 171 17.53 -1.47 10.36
CA TYR A 171 16.55 -0.40 10.64
C TYR A 171 16.40 0.61 9.49
N LYS A 172 16.73 0.20 8.27
CA LYS A 172 16.66 1.01 7.06
C LYS A 172 16.07 0.17 5.93
N PRO A 173 15.25 0.74 5.04
CA PRO A 173 14.84 0.07 3.82
C PRO A 173 16.03 -0.12 2.89
N LEU A 174 15.90 -1.05 1.94
CA LEU A 174 16.94 -1.25 0.94
C LEU A 174 17.06 0.00 0.04
N PRO A 175 18.29 0.29 -0.43
CA PRO A 175 18.45 1.28 -1.48
C PRO A 175 17.64 0.88 -2.71
N GLN A 176 16.91 1.82 -3.30
CA GLN A 176 16.03 1.63 -4.46
C GLN A 176 16.69 0.86 -5.62
N ARG A 177 18.01 1.04 -5.82
CA ARG A 177 18.82 0.32 -6.81
C ARG A 177 18.81 -1.21 -6.64
N MET A 178 18.65 -1.71 -5.42
CA MET A 178 18.62 -3.15 -5.10
C MET A 178 17.20 -3.74 -5.16
N GLU A 179 16.16 -2.91 -5.03
CA GLU A 179 14.75 -3.31 -5.22
C GLU A 179 14.48 -3.68 -6.69
N ASP A 180 15.15 -3.02 -7.64
CA ASP A 180 14.99 -3.31 -9.08
C ASP A 180 15.84 -4.49 -9.59
N MET A 181 16.61 -5.16 -8.73
CA MET A 181 17.51 -6.25 -9.15
C MET A 181 16.78 -7.40 -9.87
N PRO A 182 15.60 -7.89 -9.42
CA PRO A 182 14.86 -8.94 -10.12
C PRO A 182 14.30 -8.47 -11.46
N ARG A 183 13.93 -7.18 -11.58
CA ARG A 183 13.48 -6.57 -12.85
C ARG A 183 14.57 -6.62 -13.93
N LYS A 184 15.84 -6.52 -13.54
CA LYS A 184 17.00 -6.57 -14.45
C LYS A 184 17.39 -8.00 -14.84
N VAL A 185 17.19 -8.97 -13.94
CA VAL A 185 17.61 -10.37 -14.13
C VAL A 185 16.48 -11.23 -14.75
N GLY A 186 15.22 -10.85 -14.57
CA GLY A 186 14.08 -11.76 -14.70
C GLY A 186 13.04 -11.48 -15.79
N LYS A 187 13.32 -10.69 -16.83
CA LYS A 187 12.32 -10.45 -17.90
C LYS A 187 12.20 -11.62 -18.90
N ALA A 188 13.22 -12.49 -19.01
CA ALA A 188 13.26 -13.56 -20.01
C ALA A 188 12.75 -14.93 -19.53
N ILE A 189 12.82 -15.22 -18.22
CA ILE A 189 12.62 -16.59 -17.70
C ILE A 189 11.22 -16.79 -17.07
N LEU A 190 10.53 -15.71 -16.69
CA LEU A 190 9.43 -15.83 -15.72
C LEU A 190 8.01 -15.90 -16.30
N ASN A 191 7.76 -15.36 -17.50
CA ASN A 191 6.41 -15.37 -18.10
C ASN A 191 5.93 -16.78 -18.53
N ARG A 192 6.77 -17.82 -18.39
CA ARG A 192 6.48 -19.18 -18.84
C ARG A 192 5.99 -20.15 -17.75
N LEU A 193 6.14 -19.82 -16.46
CA LEU A 193 5.94 -20.79 -15.36
C LEU A 193 4.72 -20.55 -14.47
N LEU A 194 4.03 -19.40 -14.60
CA LEU A 194 2.78 -19.12 -13.89
C LEU A 194 1.86 -18.30 -14.80
N PRO A 195 0.84 -18.89 -15.43
CA PRO A 195 -0.14 -18.13 -16.18
C PRO A 195 -1.07 -17.44 -15.17
N PHE A 196 -0.65 -16.31 -14.64
CA PHE A 196 -1.57 -15.37 -13.99
C PHE A 196 -2.52 -14.85 -15.07
N HIS A 197 -3.69 -15.49 -15.20
CA HIS A 197 -4.79 -14.91 -15.94
C HIS A 197 -5.34 -13.73 -15.15
N ILE A 198 -5.14 -12.55 -15.71
CA ILE A 198 -5.64 -11.28 -15.21
C ILE A 198 -7.07 -11.13 -15.70
N ASP A 199 -8.03 -11.45 -14.84
CA ASP A 199 -9.41 -10.98 -15.03
C ASP A 199 -9.55 -9.60 -14.38
N GLY A 200 -9.05 -8.60 -15.09
CA GLY A 200 -9.47 -7.22 -14.87
C GLY A 200 -10.76 -7.02 -15.62
N ARG A 201 -11.88 -6.85 -14.91
CA ARG A 201 -13.08 -6.34 -15.56
C ARG A 201 -12.78 -4.90 -16.00
N LEU A 202 -12.48 -4.70 -17.28
CA LEU A 202 -12.45 -3.39 -17.90
C LEU A 202 -13.86 -2.81 -17.81
N ILE A 203 -14.08 -1.90 -16.86
CA ILE A 203 -15.32 -1.13 -16.80
C ILE A 203 -15.17 -0.06 -17.87
N SER A 204 -15.56 -0.39 -19.10
CA SER A 204 -15.61 0.56 -20.22
C SER A 204 -16.80 1.51 -20.13
N ASN A 205 -17.79 1.19 -19.29
CA ASN A 205 -19.03 1.94 -19.18
C ASN A 205 -19.52 1.96 -17.72
N GLY A 206 -19.51 3.15 -17.12
CA GLY A 206 -20.22 3.44 -15.86
C GLY A 206 -21.66 3.87 -16.09
N ASN A 207 -22.40 4.20 -15.02
CA ASN A 207 -23.74 4.75 -15.13
C ASN A 207 -23.71 6.09 -15.90
N ARG A 208 -24.32 6.13 -17.08
CA ARG A 208 -24.31 7.33 -17.96
C ARG A 208 -25.23 8.45 -17.50
N ARG A 209 -26.08 8.20 -16.49
CA ARG A 209 -27.06 9.18 -15.97
C ARG A 209 -26.55 9.94 -14.76
N CYS A 210 -25.46 9.51 -14.14
CA CYS A 210 -24.86 10.21 -13.00
C CYS A 210 -23.33 10.16 -13.05
N LYS A 211 -22.67 11.27 -12.74
CA LYS A 211 -21.20 11.36 -12.68
C LYS A 211 -20.72 10.68 -11.39
N GLN A 212 -20.21 9.45 -11.48
CA GLN A 212 -19.75 8.66 -10.32
C GLN A 212 -18.24 8.38 -10.32
N ILE A 213 -17.53 8.69 -11.41
CA ILE A 213 -16.13 8.32 -11.62
C ILE A 213 -15.34 9.60 -11.91
N ALA A 214 -14.21 9.76 -11.23
CA ALA A 214 -13.20 10.76 -11.57
C ALA A 214 -12.08 10.09 -12.38
N LEU A 215 -11.65 10.74 -13.46
CA LEU A 215 -10.54 10.28 -14.31
C LEU A 215 -9.28 11.06 -13.93
N THR A 216 -8.19 10.35 -13.65
CA THR A 216 -6.92 10.98 -13.26
C THR A 216 -5.76 10.43 -14.06
N PHE A 217 -4.75 11.26 -14.33
CA PHE A 217 -3.52 10.90 -15.04
C PHE A 217 -2.30 11.31 -14.20
N ASP A 218 -1.45 10.35 -13.89
CA ASP A 218 -0.26 10.55 -13.06
C ASP A 218 1.02 10.67 -13.92
N ASP A 219 2.07 11.25 -13.34
CA ASP A 219 3.44 11.34 -13.87
C ASP A 219 3.69 12.24 -15.11
N GLY A 220 2.67 12.92 -15.63
CA GLY A 220 2.79 13.90 -16.73
C GLY A 220 3.35 15.28 -16.32
N PRO A 221 3.39 16.27 -17.24
CA PRO A 221 3.20 16.14 -18.68
C PRO A 221 4.38 15.45 -19.37
N ASN A 222 4.09 14.67 -20.39
CA ASN A 222 5.06 14.04 -21.27
C ASN A 222 4.56 14.13 -22.71
N GLU A 223 5.31 14.80 -23.57
CA GLU A 223 4.98 14.87 -25.00
C GLU A 223 5.55 13.67 -25.76
N PRO A 224 4.82 13.12 -26.76
CA PRO A 224 3.56 13.64 -27.33
C PRO A 224 2.28 13.19 -26.60
N PHE A 225 2.39 12.30 -25.62
CA PHE A 225 1.26 11.55 -25.08
C PHE A 225 0.25 12.39 -24.30
N THR A 226 0.71 13.38 -23.53
CA THR A 226 -0.20 14.26 -22.78
C THR A 226 -1.08 15.07 -23.73
N SER A 227 -0.53 15.60 -24.82
CA SER A 227 -1.33 16.30 -25.83
C SER A 227 -2.36 15.38 -26.51
N GLN A 228 -1.99 14.13 -26.81
CA GLN A 228 -2.93 13.15 -27.38
C GLN A 228 -4.07 12.81 -26.41
N ILE A 229 -3.76 12.67 -25.11
CA ILE A 229 -4.78 12.45 -24.08
C ILE A 229 -5.75 13.64 -24.02
N LEU A 230 -5.23 14.87 -24.03
CA LEU A 230 -6.05 16.09 -24.06
C LEU A 230 -6.98 16.13 -25.28
N ASP A 231 -6.47 15.75 -26.46
CA ASP A 231 -7.28 15.67 -27.68
C ASP A 231 -8.46 14.70 -27.53
N ILE A 232 -8.23 13.52 -26.94
CA ILE A 232 -9.27 12.51 -26.69
C ILE A 232 -10.28 13.01 -25.65
N LEU A 233 -9.81 13.59 -24.54
CA LEU A 233 -10.68 14.14 -23.50
C LEU A 233 -11.60 15.22 -24.06
N ARG A 234 -11.05 16.10 -24.91
CA ARG A 234 -11.80 17.15 -25.59
C ARG A 234 -12.82 16.58 -26.57
N GLN A 235 -12.47 15.56 -27.36
CA GLN A 235 -13.41 14.90 -28.29
C GLN A 235 -14.64 14.32 -27.57
N HIS A 236 -14.47 13.90 -26.31
CA HIS A 236 -15.54 13.32 -25.52
C HIS A 236 -16.18 14.27 -24.49
N ASP A 237 -15.78 15.55 -24.46
CA ASP A 237 -16.19 16.54 -23.44
C ASP A 237 -16.01 16.04 -21.99
N ILE A 238 -14.89 15.35 -21.74
CA ILE A 238 -14.54 14.77 -20.43
C ILE A 238 -13.51 15.66 -19.74
N ARG A 239 -13.72 15.91 -18.44
CA ARG A 239 -12.72 16.55 -17.57
C ARG A 239 -11.99 15.49 -16.74
N ALA A 240 -10.69 15.66 -16.59
CA ALA A 240 -9.82 14.82 -15.78
C ALA A 240 -8.95 15.66 -14.83
N THR A 241 -8.26 14.98 -13.92
CA THR A 241 -7.25 15.57 -13.03
C THR A 241 -5.86 15.08 -13.42
N PHE A 242 -4.87 15.96 -13.50
CA PHE A 242 -3.49 15.62 -13.89
C PHE A 242 -2.55 15.80 -12.70
N PHE A 243 -2.06 14.69 -12.14
CA PHE A 243 -1.04 14.68 -11.10
C PHE A 243 0.35 14.76 -11.73
N MET A 244 0.82 15.99 -11.90
CA MET A 244 2.04 16.27 -12.64
C MET A 244 3.31 16.22 -11.78
N LEU A 245 4.39 15.68 -12.35
CA LEU A 245 5.72 15.80 -11.74
C LEU A 245 6.23 17.23 -11.92
N GLY A 246 6.71 17.84 -10.83
CA GLY A 246 7.17 19.24 -10.85
C GLY A 246 8.27 19.53 -11.88
N GLN A 247 9.16 18.57 -12.14
CA GLN A 247 10.18 18.69 -13.19
C GLN A 247 9.58 18.73 -14.61
N ASN A 248 8.54 17.93 -14.85
CA ASN A 248 7.87 17.83 -16.14
C ASN A 248 6.99 19.04 -16.38
N ALA A 249 6.30 19.53 -15.34
CA ALA A 249 5.50 20.75 -15.43
C ALA A 249 6.33 21.99 -15.78
N LYS A 250 7.55 22.08 -15.25
CA LYS A 250 8.52 23.13 -15.62
C LYS A 250 9.02 22.98 -17.06
N ARG A 251 9.21 21.75 -17.52
CA ARG A 251 9.71 21.46 -18.87
C ARG A 251 8.64 21.69 -19.96
N PHE A 252 7.39 21.37 -19.66
CA PHE A 252 6.26 21.39 -20.59
C PHE A 252 5.19 22.39 -20.13
N THR A 253 5.61 23.62 -19.83
CA THR A 253 4.72 24.66 -19.29
C THR A 253 3.56 24.99 -20.23
N ASN A 254 3.79 24.95 -21.55
CA ASN A 254 2.74 25.09 -22.57
C ASN A 254 1.65 24.02 -22.43
N VAL A 255 2.04 22.78 -22.13
CA VAL A 255 1.10 21.67 -21.92
C VAL A 255 0.33 21.85 -20.62
N CYS A 256 0.99 22.29 -19.54
CA CYS A 256 0.30 22.64 -18.29
C CYS A 256 -0.74 23.74 -18.48
N GLN A 257 -0.41 24.78 -19.25
CA GLN A 257 -1.35 25.85 -19.59
C GLN A 257 -2.53 25.31 -20.40
N ARG A 258 -2.28 24.39 -21.34
CA ARG A 258 -3.31 23.71 -22.12
C ARG A 258 -4.24 22.87 -21.22
N ILE A 259 -3.69 22.05 -20.33
CA ILE A 259 -4.43 21.26 -19.33
C ILE A 259 -5.41 22.17 -18.56
N ARG A 260 -4.91 23.29 -18.02
CA ARG A 260 -5.75 24.25 -17.28
C ARG A 260 -6.79 24.95 -18.16
N LYS A 261 -6.41 25.36 -19.37
CA LYS A 261 -7.29 26.06 -20.32
C LYS A 261 -8.45 25.16 -20.78
N GLU A 262 -8.22 23.87 -20.89
CA GLU A 262 -9.24 22.87 -21.27
C GLU A 262 -10.10 22.42 -20.07
N GLY A 263 -9.92 23.03 -18.89
CA GLY A 263 -10.81 22.84 -17.73
C GLY A 263 -10.50 21.61 -16.89
N HIS A 264 -9.28 21.07 -17.00
CA HIS A 264 -8.76 20.00 -16.16
C HIS A 264 -8.13 20.56 -14.87
N ILE A 265 -8.06 19.72 -13.84
CA ILE A 265 -7.51 20.07 -12.51
C ILE A 265 -6.07 19.60 -12.39
#